data_AF-A0A371JAI0-F1
#
_entry.id   AF-A0A371JAI0-F1
#
_cell.length_a   1.000
_cell.length_b   1.000
_cell.length_c   1.000
_cell.angle_alpha   90.00
_cell.angle_beta   90.00
_cell.angle_gamma   90.00
#
_symmetry.space_group_name_H-M   'P 1'
#
loop_
_entity.id
_entity.type
_entity.pdbx_description
1 polymer ?
#
loop_
_entity_poly.entity_id
_entity_poly.type
_entity_poly.pdbx_seq_one_letter_code
_entity_poly.pdbx_strand_id
1 'polypeptide(L)'
;MNNLEVGMWLMVSNANNEIDIINHIYTYEYSKNELTNLLKIRYKHSPYMMLIDKNYVNDFKLISSTERFKNIDYKTLDCGVNYMKLDGDIIYKGDK
;
A
#
# COMPACT_ATOMS: atom_id res chain seq x y z
N MET A 1 -14.84 9.89 6.72
CA MET A 1 -14.09 8.63 6.77
C MET A 1 -13.07 8.73 5.66
N ASN A 2 -11.78 8.57 5.96
CA ASN A 2 -10.70 8.85 5.03
C ASN A 2 -10.33 7.56 4.28
N ASN A 3 -10.05 7.69 2.99
CA ASN A 3 -9.69 6.58 2.11
C ASN A 3 -8.24 6.73 1.65
N LEU A 4 -7.45 5.69 1.84
CA LEU A 4 -6.07 5.62 1.42
C LEU A 4 -5.90 4.55 0.35
N GLU A 5 -5.64 4.94 -0.88
CA GLU A 5 -5.30 4.05 -1.98
C GLU A 5 -3.78 3.94 -2.10
N VAL A 6 -3.26 2.71 -2.17
CA VAL A 6 -1.84 2.41 -2.28
C VAL A 6 -1.61 1.53 -3.50
N GLY A 7 -0.89 2.04 -4.49
CA GLY A 7 -0.39 1.25 -5.61
C GLY A 7 1.00 0.72 -5.29
N MET A 8 1.20 -0.59 -5.38
CA MET A 8 2.43 -1.28 -5.02
C MET A 8 2.87 -2.21 -6.15
N TRP A 9 4.11 -2.03 -6.61
CA TRP A 9 4.79 -2.99 -7.46
C TRP A 9 5.36 -4.11 -6.61
N LEU A 10 5.18 -5.34 -7.07
CA LEU A 10 5.76 -6.54 -6.50
C LEU A 10 6.63 -7.20 -7.56
N MET A 11 7.88 -7.46 -7.22
CA MET A 11 8.70 -8.42 -7.94
C MET A 11 8.40 -9.79 -7.34
N VAL A 12 7.95 -10.74 -8.15
CA VAL A 12 7.47 -12.04 -7.68
C VAL A 12 8.11 -13.18 -8.46
N SER A 13 8.26 -14.33 -7.82
CA SER A 13 8.56 -15.60 -8.48
C SER A 13 7.24 -16.34 -8.69
N ASN A 14 6.85 -16.60 -9.93
CA ASN A 14 5.63 -17.34 -10.24
C ASN A 14 5.80 -18.86 -10.00
N ALA A 15 4.74 -19.65 -10.25
CA ALA A 15 4.75 -21.10 -10.06
C ALA A 15 5.78 -21.85 -10.94
N ASN A 16 6.24 -21.25 -12.04
CA ASN A 16 7.27 -21.80 -12.93
C ASN A 16 8.70 -21.35 -12.53
N ASN A 17 8.86 -20.65 -11.40
CA ASN A 17 10.09 -19.99 -10.95
C ASN A 17 10.60 -18.87 -11.90
N GLU A 18 9.71 -18.30 -12.70
CA GLU A 18 10.04 -17.11 -13.50
C GLU A 18 9.79 -15.85 -12.67
N ILE A 19 10.55 -14.79 -12.96
CA ILE A 19 10.41 -13.50 -12.28
C ILE A 19 9.43 -12.63 -13.06
N ASP A 20 8.36 -12.23 -12.38
CA ASP A 20 7.34 -11.32 -12.89
C ASP A 20 7.29 -10.02 -12.08
N ILE A 21 6.77 -8.96 -12.70
CA ILE A 21 6.44 -7.71 -12.04
C ILE A 21 4.94 -7.51 -12.11
N ILE A 22 4.29 -7.44 -10.96
CA ILE A 22 2.84 -7.25 -10.85
C ILE A 22 2.54 -5.98 -10.06
N ASN A 23 1.43 -5.31 -10.39
CA ASN A 23 0.92 -4.17 -9.64
C ASN A 23 -0.29 -4.60 -8.83
N HIS A 24 -0.29 -4.24 -7.55
CA HIS A 24 -1.46 -4.35 -6.70
C HIS A 24 -1.89 -3.01 -6.14
N ILE A 25 -3.21 -2.81 -6.11
CA ILE A 25 -3.83 -1.63 -5.52
C ILE A 25 -4.58 -2.10 -4.28
N TYR A 26 -4.26 -1.47 -3.15
CA TYR A 26 -4.90 -1.70 -1.86
C TYR A 26 -5.62 -0.43 -1.46
N THR A 27 -6.86 -0.55 -0.99
CA THR A 27 -7.63 0.57 -0.45
C THR A 27 -7.90 0.34 1.01
N TYR A 28 -7.48 1.27 1.85
CA TYR A 28 -7.69 1.27 3.29
C TYR A 28 -8.63 2.39 3.69
N GLU A 29 -9.38 2.14 4.75
CA GLU A 29 -10.24 3.11 5.40
C GLU A 29 -9.75 3.36 6.82
N TYR A 30 -9.77 4.62 7.25
CA TYR A 30 -9.47 5.01 8.62
C TYR A 30 -10.28 6.25 9.03
N SER A 31 -10.50 6.42 10.34
CA SER A 31 -11.37 7.49 10.87
C SER A 31 -10.63 8.61 11.60
N LYS A 32 -9.40 8.35 12.06
CA LYS A 32 -8.64 9.27 12.90
C LYS A 32 -7.94 10.36 12.07
N ASN A 33 -8.35 11.63 12.26
CA ASN A 33 -7.76 12.78 11.55
C ASN A 33 -6.27 13.01 11.88
N GLU A 34 -5.80 12.59 13.07
CA GLU A 34 -4.38 12.65 13.42
C GLU A 34 -3.51 11.84 12.45
N LEU A 35 -4.03 10.74 11.91
CA LEU A 35 -3.28 9.90 10.97
C LEU A 35 -3.06 10.61 9.64
N THR A 36 -4.04 11.40 9.19
CA THR A 36 -3.90 12.26 8.02
C THR A 36 -2.76 13.27 8.20
N ASN A 37 -2.63 13.87 9.38
CA ASN A 37 -1.55 14.80 9.68
C ASN A 37 -0.19 14.08 9.73
N LEU A 38 -0.13 12.89 10.32
CA LEU A 38 1.08 12.07 10.36
C LEU A 38 1.54 11.66 8.96
N LEU A 39 0.62 11.24 8.08
CA LEU A 39 0.90 10.91 6.68
C LEU A 39 1.51 12.10 5.93
N LYS A 40 0.95 13.30 6.12
CA LYS A 40 1.40 14.52 5.41
C LYS A 40 2.71 15.10 5.94
N ILE A 41 3.03 14.86 7.21
CA ILE A 41 4.17 15.49 7.89
C ILE A 41 5.27 14.47 8.18
N ARG A 42 5.00 13.51 9.07
CA ARG A 42 6.01 12.57 9.57
C ARG A 42 6.40 11.53 8.52
N TYR A 43 5.41 10.99 7.83
CA TYR A 43 5.62 9.95 6.83
C TYR A 43 5.58 10.49 5.40
N LYS A 44 5.71 11.80 5.19
CA LYS A 44 5.62 12.45 3.87
C LYS A 44 6.45 11.75 2.78
N HIS A 45 7.65 11.32 3.13
CA HIS A 45 8.59 10.69 2.19
C HIS A 45 8.43 9.18 2.07
N SER A 46 7.78 8.54 3.04
CA SER A 46 7.53 7.09 3.06
C SER A 46 6.17 6.78 3.70
N PRO A 47 5.03 7.21 3.12
CA PRO A 47 3.73 7.15 3.79
C PRO A 47 3.26 5.70 4.04
N TYR A 48 3.76 4.76 3.25
CA TYR A 48 3.52 3.33 3.42
C TYR A 48 4.09 2.78 4.73
N MET A 49 5.15 3.39 5.29
CA MET A 49 5.72 2.95 6.56
C MET A 49 4.71 3.06 7.70
N MET A 50 3.75 3.97 7.58
CA MET A 50 2.67 4.11 8.56
C MET A 50 1.71 2.91 8.57
N LEU A 51 1.52 2.25 7.42
CA LEU A 51 0.65 1.08 7.29
C LEU A 51 1.23 -0.17 7.96
N ILE A 52 2.53 -0.19 8.19
CA ILE A 52 3.23 -1.29 8.88
C ILE A 52 3.74 -0.88 10.26
N ASP A 53 3.53 0.37 10.68
CA ASP A 53 3.90 0.84 12.01
C ASP A 53 2.95 0.23 13.04
N LYS A 54 3.50 -0.53 14.00
CA LYS A 54 2.74 -1.22 15.05
C LYS A 54 1.83 -0.31 15.87
N ASN A 55 2.12 1.00 15.93
CA ASN A 55 1.30 1.96 16.66
C ASN A 55 0.00 2.33 15.92
N TYR A 56 -0.03 2.15 14.59
CA TYR A 56 -1.11 2.65 13.74
C TYR A 56 -1.73 1.57 12.83
N VAL A 57 -1.07 0.42 12.63
CA VAL A 57 -1.52 -0.63 11.69
C VAL A 57 -2.98 -1.06 11.91
N ASN A 58 -3.42 -1.14 13.17
CA ASN A 58 -4.79 -1.55 13.50
C ASN A 58 -5.84 -0.46 13.25
N ASP A 59 -5.42 0.78 12.96
CA ASP A 59 -6.32 1.88 12.62
C ASP A 59 -6.70 1.89 11.13
N PHE A 60 -5.98 1.11 10.30
CA PHE A 60 -6.25 0.99 8.87
C PHE A 60 -7.02 -0.29 8.58
N LYS A 61 -8.26 -0.15 8.09
CA LYS A 61 -9.09 -1.27 7.67
C LYS A 61 -8.96 -1.47 6.17
N LEU A 62 -8.48 -2.63 5.72
CA LEU A 62 -8.48 -2.97 4.30
C LEU A 62 -9.92 -3.11 3.80
N ILE A 63 -10.30 -2.35 2.77
CA ILE A 63 -11.62 -2.36 2.15
C ILE A 63 -11.62 -3.14 0.83
N SER A 64 -10.57 -2.95 0.03
CA SER A 64 -10.42 -3.66 -1.23
C SER A 64 -8.95 -3.87 -1.59
N SER A 65 -8.69 -4.91 -2.36
CA SER A 65 -7.41 -5.15 -2.99
C SER A 65 -7.61 -5.78 -4.37
N THR A 66 -6.74 -5.47 -5.31
CA THR A 66 -6.63 -6.23 -6.58
C THR A 66 -5.97 -7.59 -6.37
N GLU A 67 -5.23 -7.77 -5.27
CA GLU A 67 -4.64 -9.04 -4.88
C GLU A 67 -5.73 -10.03 -4.45
N ARG A 68 -5.77 -11.18 -5.11
CA ARG A 68 -6.73 -12.25 -4.79
C ARG A 68 -6.09 -13.22 -3.80
N PHE A 69 -6.19 -12.94 -2.51
CA PHE A 69 -5.57 -13.71 -1.42
C PHE A 69 -5.80 -15.24 -1.46
N LYS A 70 -6.88 -15.71 -2.08
CA LYS A 70 -7.19 -17.15 -2.18
C LYS A 70 -6.44 -17.88 -3.31
N ASN A 71 -5.87 -17.16 -4.27
CA ASN A 71 -5.27 -17.72 -5.49
C ASN A 71 -3.87 -17.14 -5.73
N ILE A 72 -3.10 -16.89 -4.68
CA ILE A 72 -1.70 -16.44 -4.81
C ILE A 72 -0.86 -17.66 -5.17
N ASP A 73 -0.39 -17.73 -6.42
CA ASP A 73 0.49 -18.76 -6.96
C ASP A 73 1.93 -18.25 -7.19
N TYR A 74 2.25 -17.09 -6.61
CA TYR A 74 3.57 -16.47 -6.66
C TYR A 74 4.14 -16.22 -5.26
N LYS A 75 5.46 -16.10 -5.18
CA LYS A 75 6.20 -15.67 -4.00
C LYS A 75 6.74 -14.25 -4.22
N THR A 76 6.38 -13.32 -3.35
CA THR A 76 6.98 -11.97 -3.37
C THR A 76 8.47 -12.04 -3.02
N LEU A 77 9.29 -11.44 -3.88
CA LEU A 77 10.74 -11.31 -3.73
C LEU A 77 11.12 -9.91 -3.26
N ASP A 78 10.47 -8.88 -3.82
CA ASP A 78 10.65 -7.48 -3.43
C ASP A 78 9.35 -6.69 -3.68
N CYS A 79 9.22 -5.53 -3.03
CA CYS A 79 8.06 -4.66 -3.17
C CYS A 79 8.43 -3.19 -3.09
N GLY A 80 7.69 -2.35 -3.82
CA GLY A 80 7.87 -0.91 -3.82
C GLY A 80 6.56 -0.18 -4.03
N VAL A 81 6.34 0.90 -3.28
CA VAL A 81 5.15 1.74 -3.44
C VAL A 81 5.31 2.65 -4.65
N ASN A 82 4.42 2.51 -5.61
CA ASN A 82 4.33 3.32 -6.81
C ASN A 82 3.66 4.67 -6.52
N TYR A 83 2.55 4.65 -5.79
CA TYR A 83 1.85 5.87 -5.41
C TYR A 83 0.99 5.65 -4.18
N MET A 84 0.62 6.76 -3.52
CA MET A 84 -0.44 6.76 -2.54
C MET A 84 -1.37 7.95 -2.78
N LYS A 85 -2.68 7.70 -2.69
CA LYS A 85 -3.70 8.74 -2.73
C LYS A 85 -4.48 8.76 -1.42
N LEU A 86 -4.74 9.97 -0.92
CA LEU A 86 -5.64 10.22 0.18
C LEU A 86 -6.89 10.88 -0.36
N ASP A 87 -8.05 10.25 -0.19
CA ASP A 87 -9.35 10.75 -0.65
C ASP A 87 -9.35 11.16 -2.14
N GLY A 88 -8.56 10.45 -2.96
CA GLY A 88 -8.38 10.71 -4.39
C GLY A 88 -7.17 11.58 -4.76
N ASP A 89 -6.63 12.34 -3.81
CA ASP A 89 -5.49 13.23 -4.03
C ASP A 89 -4.15 12.49 -3.87
N ILE A 90 -3.25 12.62 -4.84
CA ILE A 90 -1.91 12.02 -4.75
C ILE A 90 -1.12 12.70 -3.63
N ILE A 91 -0.75 11.92 -2.61
CA ILE A 91 0.09 12.35 -1.49
C ILE A 91 1.52 11.82 -1.57
N TYR A 92 1.74 10.79 -2.39
CA TYR A 92 3.05 10.21 -2.65
C TYR A 92 3.08 9.60 -4.04
N LYS A 93 4.24 9.73 -4.68
CA LYS A 93 4.58 9.11 -5.94
C LYS A 93 5.99 8.59 -5.79
N GLY A 94 6.16 7.27 -5.92
CA GLY A 94 7.48 6.66 -5.99
C GLY A 94 8.25 7.25 -7.17
N ASP A 95 9.52 7.55 -6.93
CA ASP A 95 10.38 8.06 -7.99
C ASP A 95 10.45 7.05 -9.14
N LYS A 96 10.39 7.57 -10.38
CA LYS A 96 10.52 6.78 -11.61
C LYS A 96 11.93 6.25 -11.79
#